data_AF-A0A0B8SZ32-F1
#
_entry.id   AF-A0A0B8SZ32-F1
#
_cell.length_a   1.000
_cell.length_b   1.000
_cell.length_c   1.000
_cell.angle_alpha   90.00
_cell.angle_beta   90.00
_cell.angle_gamma   90.00
#
_symmetry.space_group_name_H-M   'P 1'
#
loop_
_entity.id
_entity.type
_entity.pdbx_description
1 polymer ?
#
loop_
_entity_poly.entity_id
_entity_poly.type
_entity_poly.pdbx_seq_one_letter_code
_entity_poly.pdbx_strand_id
1 'polypeptide(L)' 'MAEKKENEKDPCWSGYKKEGTKKKNGKTVNNCVKDSSKK' A
#
# COMPACT_ATOMS: atom_id res chain seq x y z
N MET A 1 13.99 19.61 -10.55
CA MET A 1 13.30 19.18 -9.31
C MET A 1 12.30 18.09 -9.70
N ALA A 2 12.28 17.00 -8.93
CA ALA A 2 11.31 15.89 -9.03
C ALA A 2 11.44 14.92 -10.21
N GLU A 3 12.62 14.31 -10.38
CA GLU A 3 12.70 12.96 -10.94
C GLU A 3 12.74 11.96 -9.78
N LYS A 4 11.58 11.43 -9.40
CA LYS A 4 11.51 10.14 -8.73
C LYS A 4 10.31 9.38 -9.28
N LYS A 5 10.44 9.01 -10.55
CA LYS A 5 9.66 7.96 -11.20
C LYS A 5 10.17 6.63 -10.65
N GLU A 6 9.91 6.39 -9.37
CA GLU A 6 10.02 5.06 -8.83
C GLU A 6 8.59 4.53 -8.84
N ASN A 7 8.35 3.57 -9.73
CA ASN A 7 7.31 2.58 -9.57
C ASN A 7 7.63 1.80 -8.27
N GLU A 8 7.61 2.51 -7.14
CA GLU A 8 7.71 1.98 -5.79
C GLU A 8 6.46 1.15 -5.63
N LYS A 9 6.63 -0.14 -5.91
CA LYS A 9 5.64 -1.18 -5.70
C LYS A 9 4.81 -0.77 -4.50
N ASP A 10 3.54 -0.42 -4.73
CA ASP A 10 2.63 -0.20 -3.61
C ASP A 10 2.88 -1.38 -2.66
N PRO A 11 3.11 -1.15 -1.36
CA PRO A 11 3.48 -2.20 -0.41
C PRO A 11 2.37 -3.25 -0.22
N CYS A 12 1.37 -3.20 -1.09
CA CYS A 12 0.14 -3.92 -1.14
C CYS A 12 0.06 -4.68 -2.47
N TRP A 13 -0.58 -5.84 -2.43
CA TRP A 13 -0.77 -6.66 -3.62
C TRP A 13 -1.50 -5.90 -4.74
N SER A 14 -1.34 -6.33 -6.00
CA SER A 14 -2.04 -5.72 -7.12
C SER A 14 -3.55 -5.71 -6.91
N GLY A 15 -4.16 -4.52 -6.99
CA GLY A 15 -5.58 -4.34 -6.65
C GLY A 15 -5.86 -4.12 -5.16
N TYR A 16 -4.82 -3.91 -4.36
CA TYR A 16 -4.92 -3.42 -2.99
C TYR A 16 -4.18 -2.08 -2.88
N LYS A 17 -4.76 -1.15 -2.13
CA LYS A 17 -4.19 0.16 -1.83
C LYS A 17 -3.76 0.22 -0.36
N LYS A 18 -2.74 1.02 -0.07
CA LYS A 18 -2.37 1.33 1.32
C LYS A 18 -3.37 2.31 1.94
N GLU A 19 -4.02 1.90 3.01
CA GLU A 19 -4.85 2.77 3.88
C GLU A 19 -4.22 2.84 5.27
N GLY A 20 -3.04 3.47 5.33
CA GLY A 20 -2.30 3.68 6.58
C GLY A 20 -1.49 2.47 7.04
N THR A 21 -1.30 2.34 8.35
CA THR A 21 -0.55 1.24 8.98
C THR A 21 -1.41 0.53 10.03
N LYS A 22 -1.11 -0.74 10.30
CA LYS A 22 -1.86 -1.60 11.23
C LYS A 22 -0.89 -2.45 12.04
N LYS A 23 -1.19 -2.73 13.31
CA LYS A 23 -0.43 -3.70 14.10
C LYS A 23 -0.85 -5.12 13.73
N LYS A 24 0.10 -5.95 13.27
CA LYS A 24 -0.07 -7.40 13.05
C LYS A 24 1.01 -8.13 13.84
N ASN A 25 0.60 -8.97 14.78
CA ASN A 25 1.51 -9.76 15.62
C ASN A 25 2.56 -8.91 16.38
N GLY A 26 2.15 -7.74 16.89
CA GLY A 26 3.04 -6.81 17.61
C GLY A 26 3.94 -5.95 16.71
N LYS A 27 3.95 -6.15 15.39
CA LYS A 27 4.67 -5.33 14.42
C LYS A 27 3.72 -4.38 13.69
N THR A 28 4.14 -3.15 13.46
CA THR A 28 3.42 -2.20 12.61
C THR A 28 3.70 -2.53 11.15
N VAL A 29 2.67 -2.91 10.41
CA VAL A 29 2.71 -3.25 8.97
C VAL A 29 1.84 -2.28 8.18
N ASN A 30 2.10 -2.13 6.88
CA ASN A 30 1.20 -1.35 6.01
C ASN A 30 -0.19 -2.00 5.96
N ASN A 31 -1.24 -1.17 6.07
CA ASN A 31 -2.61 -1.64 5.98
C ASN A 31 -3.03 -1.67 4.50
N CYS A 32 -3.04 -2.85 3.91
CA CYS A 32 -3.41 -3.06 2.52
C CYS A 32 -4.88 -3.49 2.42
N VAL A 33 -5.71 -2.65 1.81
CA VAL A 33 -7.14 -2.90 1.60
C VAL A 33 -7.44 -3.08 0.12
N LYS A 34 -8.49 -3.84 -0.23
CA LYS A 34 -8.90 -3.98 -1.63
C LYS A 34 -9.21 -2.60 -2.19
N ASP A 35 -8.65 -2.31 -3.35
CA ASP A 35 -9.00 -1.11 -4.09
C ASP A 35 -10.37 -1.32 -4.72
N SER A 36 -11.41 -0.81 -4.05
CA SER A 36 -12.79 -0.84 -4.52
C SER A 36 -13.00 -0.07 -5.83
N SER A 37 -11.99 0.70 -6.26
CA SER A 37 -11.98 1.50 -7.48
C SER A 37 -11.76 0.68 -8.76
N LYS A 38 -11.24 -0.56 -8.64
CA LYS A 38 -11.27 -1.55 -9.72
C LYS A 38 -12.60 -2.29 -9.72
N LYS A 39 -13.65 -1.65 -10.22
CA LYS A 39 -14.92 -2.32 -10.55
C LYS A 39 -15.13 -2.35 -12.06
#